data_AF-A0A5J6Q6V7-F1
#
_entry.id   AF-A0A5J6Q6V7-F1
#
_cell.length_a   1.000
_cell.length_b   1.000
_cell.length_c   1.000
_cell.angle_alpha   90.00
_cell.angle_beta   90.00
_cell.angle_gamma   90.00
#
_symmetry.space_group_name_H-M   'P 1'
#
loop_
_entity.id
_entity.type
_entity.pdbx_description
1 polymer ?
#
loop_
_entity_poly.entity_id
_entity_poly.type
_entity_poly.pdbx_seq_one_letter_code
_entity_poly.pdbx_strand_id
1 'polypeptide(L)'
;MRARFNGAAVTLSGLIGGAVGLGVAFFLRALIRNTPAVVRTSTYYWWFVLLGGVGALWGVATQSMKQLERSQGYEHDTFMTHRYRSRLGSGGKPSAQVEPESDPDPTRPGPGS
;
A
#
# COMPACT_ATOMS: atom_id res chain seq x y z
N MET A 1 12.68 -6.48 14.76
CA MET A 1 13.42 -6.95 13.56
C MET A 1 13.13 -5.97 12.43
N ARG A 2 14.14 -5.39 11.76
CA ARG A 2 13.92 -4.42 10.68
C ARG A 2 13.46 -5.17 9.43
N ALA A 3 12.34 -4.77 8.82
CA ALA A 3 11.94 -5.29 7.52
C ALA A 3 13.07 -4.98 6.51
N ARG A 4 13.77 -6.01 6.04
CA ARG A 4 14.87 -5.85 5.08
C ARG A 4 14.29 -5.54 3.71
N PHE A 5 14.83 -4.53 3.04
CA PHE A 5 14.52 -4.21 1.65
C PHE A 5 14.74 -5.44 0.77
N ASN A 6 13.70 -5.89 0.06
CA ASN A 6 13.79 -7.06 -0.79
C ASN A 6 14.04 -6.64 -2.24
N GLY A 7 15.31 -6.37 -2.56
CA GLY A 7 15.74 -5.97 -3.89
C GLY A 7 15.37 -6.97 -4.99
N ALA A 8 15.38 -8.27 -4.69
CA ALA A 8 15.01 -9.31 -5.65
C ALA A 8 13.52 -9.21 -6.06
N ALA A 9 12.64 -8.89 -5.12
CA ALA A 9 11.22 -8.68 -5.42
C ALA A 9 10.99 -7.43 -6.30
N VAL A 10 11.81 -6.39 -6.13
CA VAL A 10 11.77 -5.16 -6.94
C VAL A 10 12.28 -5.43 -8.35
N THR A 11 13.38 -6.18 -8.49
CA THR A 11 13.89 -6.57 -9.81
C THR A 11 12.89 -7.44 -10.55
N LEU A 12 12.27 -8.41 -9.86
CA LEU A 12 11.27 -9.28 -10.47
C LEU A 12 10.01 -8.51 -10.89
N SER A 13 9.55 -7.54 -10.08
CA SER A 13 8.41 -6.72 -10.48
C SER A 13 8.73 -5.79 -11.64
N GLY A 14 9.95 -5.27 -11.72
CA GLY A 14 10.44 -4.54 -12.88
C GLY A 14 10.45 -5.40 -14.15
N LEU A 15 10.91 -6.65 -14.06
CA LEU A 15 10.86 -7.61 -15.17
C LEU A 15 9.43 -7.88 -15.65
N ILE A 16 8.50 -8.12 -14.72
CA ILE A 16 7.09 -8.37 -15.05
C ILE A 16 6.47 -7.12 -15.68
N GLY A 17 6.68 -5.94 -15.08
CA GLY A 17 6.19 -4.69 -15.61
C GLY A 17 6.75 -4.38 -17.01
N GLY A 18 8.04 -4.64 -17.23
CA GLY A 18 8.67 -4.50 -18.54
C GLY A 18 8.11 -5.47 -19.58
N ALA A 19 7.86 -6.72 -19.20
CA ALA A 19 7.23 -7.71 -20.08
C ALA A 19 5.81 -7.28 -20.50
N VAL A 20 5.03 -6.74 -19.57
CA VAL A 20 3.70 -6.17 -19.88
C VAL A 20 3.83 -4.99 -20.84
N GLY A 21 4.77 -4.06 -20.59
CA GLY A 21 5.06 -2.94 -21.48
C GLY A 21 5.45 -3.37 -22.90
N LEU A 22 6.28 -4.40 -23.03
CA LEU A 22 6.63 -5.00 -24.33
C LEU A 22 5.43 -5.65 -25.01
N GLY A 23 4.54 -6.30 -24.25
CA GLY A 23 3.29 -6.85 -24.77
C GLY A 23 2.40 -5.78 -25.38
N VAL A 24 2.25 -4.64 -24.71
CA VAL A 24 1.50 -3.47 -25.24
C VAL A 24 2.17 -2.92 -26.50
N ALA A 25 3.49 -2.79 -26.52
CA ALA A 25 4.21 -2.35 -27.73
C ALA A 25 4.03 -3.29 -28.92
N PHE A 26 4.04 -4.60 -28.67
CA PHE A 26 3.77 -5.61 -29.69
C PHE A 26 2.35 -5.51 -30.22
N PHE A 27 1.37 -5.29 -29.33
CA PHE A 27 -0.01 -5.08 -29.71
C PHE A 27 -0.19 -3.82 -30.58
N LEU A 28 0.43 -2.68 -30.20
CA LEU A 28 0.44 -1.47 -31.03
C LEU A 28 1.05 -1.74 -32.41
N ARG A 29 2.14 -2.52 -32.47
CA ARG A 29 2.74 -2.90 -33.74
C ARG A 29 1.78 -3.70 -34.62
N ALA A 30 1.01 -4.62 -34.04
CA ALA A 30 0.02 -5.40 -34.77
C ALA A 30 -1.12 -4.52 -35.30
N LEU A 31 -1.63 -3.59 -34.49
CA LEU A 31 -2.66 -2.63 -34.90
C LEU A 31 -2.19 -1.74 -36.07
N ILE A 32 -1.00 -1.17 -35.95
CA ILE A 32 -0.48 -0.28 -36.99
C ILE A 32 -0.21 -1.05 -38.28
N ARG A 33 0.25 -2.31 -38.20
CA ARG A 33 0.40 -3.16 -39.40
C ARG A 33 -0.92 -3.41 -40.14
N ASN A 34 -2.04 -3.42 -39.42
CA ASN A 34 -3.37 -3.64 -40.01
C ASN A 34 -4.06 -2.32 -40.41
N THR A 35 -3.42 -1.18 -40.16
CA THR A 35 -3.96 0.16 -40.45
C THR A 35 -3.09 0.81 -41.55
N PRO A 36 -3.64 1.56 -42.52
CA PRO A 36 -2.86 2.22 -43.58
C PRO A 36 -2.02 3.42 -43.09
N ALA A 37 -1.57 3.40 -41.83
CA ALA A 37 -0.72 4.42 -41.27
C ALA A 37 0.73 4.19 -41.71
N VAL A 38 1.29 5.14 -42.46
CA VAL A 38 2.71 5.13 -42.84
C VAL A 38 3.55 5.52 -41.63
N VAL A 39 3.92 4.53 -40.82
CA VAL A 39 4.75 4.74 -39.63
C VAL A 39 6.18 4.29 -39.90
N ARG A 40 7.14 5.20 -39.69
CA ARG A 40 8.58 4.96 -39.90
C ARG A 40 9.06 3.82 -39.00
N THR A 41 9.89 2.92 -39.52
CA THR A 41 10.43 1.75 -38.78
C THR A 41 11.09 2.14 -37.46
N SER A 42 11.76 3.29 -37.40
CA SER A 42 12.39 3.84 -36.20
C SER A 42 11.40 4.10 -35.06
N THR A 43 10.16 4.44 -35.40
CA THR A 43 9.12 4.76 -34.40
C THR A 43 8.71 3.52 -33.62
N TYR A 44 8.61 2.35 -34.26
CA TYR A 44 8.33 1.09 -33.57
C TYR A 44 9.40 0.75 -32.54
N TYR A 45 10.68 0.96 -32.88
CA TYR A 45 11.77 0.75 -31.94
C TYR A 45 11.60 1.61 -30.68
N TRP A 46 11.29 2.89 -30.86
CA TRP A 46 11.02 3.81 -29.74
C TRP A 46 9.79 3.40 -28.92
N TRP A 47 8.72 2.90 -29.56
CA TRP A 47 7.59 2.35 -28.83
C TRP A 47 8.02 1.19 -27.91
N PHE A 48 8.78 0.22 -28.41
CA PHE A 48 9.28 -0.89 -27.58
C PHE A 48 10.14 -0.41 -26.41
N VAL A 49 11.07 0.52 -26.66
CA VAL A 49 11.97 1.05 -25.63
C VAL A 49 11.19 1.85 -24.57
N LEU A 50 10.30 2.75 -24.99
CA LEU A 50 9.54 3.61 -24.08
C LEU A 50 8.51 2.81 -23.29
N LEU A 51 7.69 1.98 -23.95
CA LEU A 51 6.68 1.18 -23.26
C LEU A 51 7.30 0.12 -22.36
N GLY A 52 8.36 -0.55 -22.81
CA GLY A 52 9.11 -1.50 -21.98
C GLY A 52 9.75 -0.82 -20.76
N GLY A 53 10.41 0.32 -20.97
CA GLY A 53 11.04 1.09 -19.90
C GLY A 53 10.04 1.64 -18.88
N VAL A 54 8.93 2.23 -19.34
CA VAL A 54 7.86 2.74 -18.47
C VAL A 54 7.19 1.59 -17.70
N GLY A 55 6.92 0.47 -18.36
CA GLY A 55 6.37 -0.72 -17.70
C GLY A 55 7.28 -1.25 -16.60
N ALA A 56 8.59 -1.32 -16.86
CA ALA A 56 9.57 -1.75 -15.86
C ALA A 56 9.65 -0.78 -14.69
N LEU A 57 9.69 0.52 -14.96
CA LEU A 57 9.71 1.56 -13.93
C LEU A 57 8.45 1.52 -13.05
N TRP A 58 7.28 1.30 -13.67
CA TRP A 58 6.02 1.14 -12.94
C TRP A 58 6.02 -0.10 -12.05
N GLY A 59 6.52 -1.24 -12.56
CA GLY A 59 6.69 -2.46 -11.78
C GLY A 59 7.59 -2.28 -10.55
N VAL A 60 8.69 -1.54 -10.70
CA VAL A 60 9.58 -1.17 -9.59
C VAL A 60 8.87 -0.25 -8.59
N ALA A 61 8.20 0.80 -9.08
CA ALA A 61 7.55 1.80 -8.23
C ALA A 61 6.49 1.19 -7.30
N THR A 62 5.65 0.29 -7.81
CA THR A 62 4.59 -0.34 -7.02
C THR A 62 5.12 -1.25 -5.91
N GLN A 63 6.23 -1.97 -6.12
CA GLN A 63 6.86 -2.75 -5.05
C GLN A 63 7.55 -1.87 -4.01
N SER A 64 8.12 -0.74 -4.43
CA SER A 64 8.67 0.24 -3.50
C SER A 64 7.57 0.80 -2.59
N MET A 65 6.40 1.13 -3.13
CA MET A 65 5.22 1.55 -2.36
C MET A 65 4.74 0.44 -1.41
N LYS A 66 4.60 -0.80 -1.89
CA LYS A 66 4.23 -1.95 -1.04
C LYS A 66 5.23 -2.19 0.09
N GLN A 67 6.51 -1.94 -0.13
CA GLN A 67 7.53 -2.04 0.91
C GLN A 67 7.40 -0.93 1.95
N LEU A 68 7.07 0.29 1.53
CA LEU A 68 6.75 1.39 2.43
C LEU A 68 5.50 1.10 3.26
N GLU A 69 4.40 0.69 2.62
CA GLU A 69 3.16 0.29 3.30
C GLU A 69 3.40 -0.85 4.29
N ARG A 70 4.14 -1.89 3.89
CA ARG A 70 4.53 -2.97 4.80
C ARG A 70 5.38 -2.45 5.96
N SER A 71 6.36 -1.60 5.71
CA SER A 71 7.21 -1.07 6.79
C SER A 71 6.40 -0.32 7.85
N GLN A 72 5.35 0.40 7.44
CA GLN A 72 4.46 1.12 8.35
C GLN A 72 3.44 0.18 9.03
N GLY A 73 2.90 -0.80 8.29
CA GLY A 73 1.96 -1.80 8.82
C GLY A 73 2.59 -2.77 9.83
N TYR A 74 3.84 -3.19 9.61
CA TYR A 74 4.59 -4.04 10.54
C TYR A 74 4.80 -3.35 11.89
N GLU A 75 4.96 -2.02 11.91
CA GLU A 75 5.07 -1.28 13.16
C GLU A 75 3.73 -1.26 13.90
N HIS A 76 2.61 -1.04 13.20
CA HIS A 76 1.27 -1.05 13.79
C HIS A 76 0.88 -2.42 14.39
N ASP A 77 1.16 -3.52 13.69
CA ASP A 77 0.87 -4.87 14.18
C ASP A 77 1.73 -5.23 15.39
N THR A 78 3.03 -4.88 15.38
CA THR A 78 3.95 -5.15 16.50
C THR A 78 3.54 -4.37 17.76
N PHE A 79 3.09 -3.11 17.59
CA PHE A 79 2.55 -2.31 18.70
C PHE A 79 1.27 -2.93 19.29
N MET A 80 0.36 -3.42 18.44
CA MET A 80 -0.84 -4.12 18.90
C MET A 80 -0.49 -5.45 19.59
N THR A 81 0.44 -6.24 19.05
CA THR A 81 0.84 -7.51 19.68
C THR A 81 1.50 -7.28 21.03
N HIS A 82 2.35 -6.26 21.16
CA HIS A 82 2.97 -5.90 22.43
C HIS A 82 1.96 -5.39 23.46
N ARG A 83 0.98 -4.56 23.06
CA ARG A 83 -0.09 -4.08 23.96
C ARG A 83 -1.07 -5.18 24.35
N TYR A 84 -1.37 -6.11 23.45
CA TYR A 84 -2.27 -7.22 23.74
C TYR A 84 -1.61 -8.21 24.71
N ARG A 85 -0.33 -8.53 24.51
CA ARG A 85 0.44 -9.41 25.41
C ARG A 85 0.61 -8.82 26.82
N SER A 86 0.79 -7.50 26.93
CA SER A 86 0.89 -6.83 28.24
C SER A 86 -0.45 -6.75 28.99
N ARG A 87 -1.59 -6.86 28.28
CA ARG A 87 -2.92 -7.00 28.91
C ARG A 87 -3.27 -8.43 29.34
N LEU A 88 -2.68 -9.46 28.70
CA LEU A 88 -2.89 -10.86 29.09
C LEU A 88 -1.86 -11.39 30.10
N GLY A 89 -0.66 -10.80 30.17
CA GLY A 89 0.36 -11.13 31.17
C GLY A 89 0.20 -10.40 32.51
N SER A 90 -0.65 -9.37 32.56
CA SER A 90 -1.03 -8.68 33.80
C SER A 90 -2.42 -9.14 34.19
N GLY A 91 -2.50 -10.07 35.15
CA GLY A 91 -3.74 -10.44 35.85
C GLY A 91 -4.29 -9.29 36.71
N GLY A 92 -4.57 -8.15 36.08
CA GLY A 92 -5.19 -6.97 36.68
C GLY A 92 -6.66 -6.93 36.30
N LYS A 93 -7.51 -7.25 37.27
CA LYS A 93 -8.98 -7.26 37.24
C LYS A 93 -9.60 -6.13 36.39
N PRO A 94 -10.66 -6.38 35.61
CA PRO A 94 -11.51 -5.33 35.09
C PRO A 94 -12.34 -4.79 36.27
N SER A 95 -11.91 -3.69 36.86
CA SER A 95 -12.67 -3.01 37.92
C SER A 95 -12.65 -1.51 37.63
N ALA A 96 -13.53 -1.10 36.73
CA ALA A 96 -14.24 0.17 36.77
C ALA A 96 -15.26 0.12 35.63
N GLN A 97 -16.47 -0.36 35.95
CA GLN A 97 -17.64 0.18 35.28
C GLN A 97 -17.53 1.70 35.41
N VAL A 98 -17.39 2.40 34.28
CA VAL A 98 -17.70 3.82 34.23
C VAL A 98 -19.20 3.87 34.40
N GLU A 99 -19.62 4.06 35.65
CA GLU A 99 -20.98 4.42 36.00
C GLU A 99 -21.33 5.67 35.17
N PRO A 100 -22.40 5.64 34.36
CA PRO A 100 -22.75 6.81 33.57
C PRO A 100 -23.10 7.91 34.56
N GLU A 101 -22.28 8.96 34.56
CA GLU A 101 -22.49 10.19 35.31
C GLU A 101 -23.94 10.63 35.14
N SER A 102 -24.71 10.47 36.22
CA SER A 102 -26.11 10.80 36.28
C SER A 102 -26.25 12.31 36.05
N ASP A 103 -26.91 12.64 34.93
CA ASP A 103 -27.37 13.96 34.54
C ASP A 103 -27.87 14.76 35.77
N PRO A 104 -27.34 15.97 36.05
CA PRO A 104 -27.76 16.73 37.21
C PRO A 104 -29.24 17.13 37.07
N ASP A 105 -30.09 16.55 37.92
CA ASP A 105 -31.51 16.87 38.02
C ASP A 105 -31.72 18.38 38.27
N PRO A 106 -32.30 19.12 37.32
CA PRO A 106 -32.46 20.58 37.42
C PRO A 106 -33.52 21.01 38.44
N THR A 107 -34.19 20.08 39.12
CA THR A 107 -35.30 20.41 40.04
C THR A 107 -34.91 20.48 41.52
N ARG A 108 -33.65 20.24 41.89
CA ARG A 108 -33.23 20.27 43.30
C ARG A 108 -33.03 21.71 43.79
N PRO A 109 -33.87 22.25 44.71
CA PRO A 109 -33.62 23.55 45.32
C PRO A 109 -32.45 23.42 46.31
N GLY A 110 -31.44 24.28 46.18
CA GLY A 110 -30.33 24.34 47.12
C GLY A 110 -30.79 24.77 48.52
N PRO A 111 -30.21 24.23 49.61
CA PRO A 111 -30.51 24.70 50.95
C PRO A 111 -29.91 26.11 51.13
N GLY A 112 -30.76 27.03 51.58
CA GLY A 112 -30.45 28.44 51.73
C GLY A 112 -29.36 28.75 52.76
N SER A 113 -28.79 29.94 52.57
CA SER A 113 -28.00 30.69 53.54
C SER A 113 -28.33 32.16 53.39
#